data_AF-A0A4E9F3H2-F1
#
_entry.id   AF-A0A4E9F3H2-F1
#
_cell.length_a   1.000
_cell.length_b   1.000
_cell.length_c   1.000
_cell.angle_alpha   90.00
_cell.angle_beta   90.00
_cell.angle_gamma   90.00
#
_symmetry.space_group_name_H-M   'P 1'
#
loop_
_entity.id
_entity.type
_entity.pdbx_description
1 polymer ?
#
loop_
_entity_poly.entity_id
_entity_poly.type
_entity_poly.pdbx_seq_one_letter_code
_entity_poly.pdbx_strand_id
1 'polypeptide(L)'
;MSTKPSETAVLRPSLKRQSTQAQARSKESDDKRHVTFATPKLPSFKCNLPKQQQTFNQSISKPRKQKSVVDVHRKRIPSVQLAELRAKKNRHNEQIVRLCEAQEALVRLDYVIRRLGREAKEQEAAATTLLQSAISLIEIDVLRSFEKQRIGNLLDSVGQQQHKVVQELREEFVGFNEKIAGIGKMLVAVKKYNEMLDMQFASAENEGDLSVVEEMKLLSADVRLYLDILDSLQKFHL
;
A
#
# COMPACT_ATOMS: atom_id res chain seq x y z
N MET A 1 2.05 25.75 -15.02
CA MET A 1 1.18 26.74 -14.35
C MET A 1 -0.25 26.22 -14.37
N SER A 2 -0.63 25.37 -13.42
CA SER A 2 -2.01 24.93 -13.24
C SER A 2 -2.19 24.65 -11.75
N THR A 3 -2.90 25.53 -11.06
CA THR A 3 -3.10 25.50 -9.61
C THR A 3 -4.58 25.40 -9.31
N LYS A 4 -4.98 24.25 -8.76
CA LYS A 4 -6.06 24.03 -7.77
C LYS A 4 -6.09 22.52 -7.44
N PRO A 5 -6.55 22.09 -6.24
CA PRO A 5 -7.65 22.68 -5.48
C PRO A 5 -7.40 22.94 -3.99
N SER A 6 -8.12 23.90 -3.42
CA SER A 6 -8.30 24.01 -1.98
C SER A 6 -9.27 22.93 -1.52
N GLU A 7 -8.77 21.90 -0.85
CA GLU A 7 -9.59 20.94 -0.14
C GLU A 7 -10.12 21.56 1.15
N THR A 8 -11.39 21.93 1.12
CA THR A 8 -12.21 22.08 2.32
C THR A 8 -12.25 20.74 3.05
N ALA A 9 -11.68 20.69 4.25
CA ALA A 9 -11.80 19.57 5.17
C ALA A 9 -13.27 19.32 5.51
N VAL A 10 -13.90 18.35 4.82
CA VAL A 10 -15.22 17.84 5.13
C VAL A 10 -15.09 16.91 6.35
N LEU A 11 -15.33 17.45 7.53
CA LEU A 11 -15.40 16.68 8.77
C LEU A 11 -16.57 15.68 8.71
N ARG A 12 -16.31 14.44 9.13
CA ARG A 12 -17.29 13.34 9.19
C ARG A 12 -18.57 13.77 9.95
N PRO A 13 -19.78 13.32 9.53
CA PRO A 13 -21.06 13.70 10.14
C PRO A 13 -21.19 13.42 11.65
N SER A 14 -20.33 12.57 12.22
CA SER A 14 -20.32 12.17 13.63
C SER A 14 -19.64 13.16 14.59
N LEU A 15 -19.05 14.26 14.09
CA LEU A 15 -18.34 15.27 14.90
C LEU A 15 -19.09 16.61 15.04
N LYS A 16 -20.38 16.66 14.68
CA LYS A 16 -21.24 17.83 15.01
C LYS A 16 -21.40 17.94 16.53
N ARG A 17 -20.65 18.86 17.13
CA ARG A 17 -20.91 19.35 18.49
C ARG A 17 -22.36 19.84 18.57
N GLN A 18 -23.18 19.13 19.33
CA GLN A 18 -24.44 19.68 19.84
C GLN A 18 -24.08 20.83 20.79
N SER A 19 -24.27 22.05 20.30
CA SER A 19 -24.44 23.23 21.14
C SER A 19 -25.93 23.55 21.16
N THR A 20 -26.38 24.19 22.24
CA THR A 20 -27.78 24.45 22.68
C THR A 20 -28.42 23.27 23.43
N GLN A 21 -29.01 23.41 24.63
CA GLN A 21 -29.65 24.59 25.22
C GLN A 21 -29.66 24.46 26.75
N ALA A 22 -29.12 25.47 27.44
CA ALA A 22 -29.42 25.71 28.85
C ALA A 22 -30.90 26.06 28.96
N GLN A 23 -31.67 25.25 29.69
CA GLN A 23 -33.04 25.58 30.04
C GLN A 23 -33.15 25.66 31.56
N ALA A 24 -33.16 26.91 32.02
CA ALA A 24 -33.63 27.30 33.33
C ALA A 24 -35.10 26.90 33.49
N ARG A 25 -35.41 26.13 34.54
CA ARG A 25 -36.70 25.89 35.22
C ARG A 25 -36.34 25.01 36.42
N SER A 26 -36.77 25.17 37.66
CA SER A 26 -37.72 26.05 38.32
C SER A 26 -37.36 25.96 39.82
N LYS A 27 -37.34 27.08 40.53
CA LYS A 27 -37.40 27.09 42.00
C LYS A 27 -38.83 26.73 42.37
N GLU A 28 -39.05 25.58 42.99
CA GLU A 28 -40.26 25.38 43.77
C GLU A 28 -40.02 24.40 44.91
N SER A 29 -40.57 24.79 46.05
CA SER A 29 -40.42 24.29 47.41
C SER A 29 -40.56 22.78 47.56
N ASP A 30 -39.71 22.18 48.40
CA ASP A 30 -39.94 20.83 48.91
C ASP A 30 -39.27 20.57 50.27
N ASP A 31 -39.70 21.32 51.28
CA ASP A 31 -39.22 21.16 52.66
C ASP A 31 -39.96 20.04 53.45
N LYS A 32 -40.63 19.11 52.77
CA LYS A 32 -41.39 18.01 53.44
C LYS A 32 -41.34 16.63 52.77
N ARG A 33 -40.40 16.34 51.87
CA ARG A 33 -40.15 14.95 51.44
C ARG A 33 -39.06 14.30 52.29
N HIS A 34 -39.47 13.43 53.23
CA HIS A 34 -38.58 12.42 53.80
C HIS A 34 -38.02 11.57 52.65
N VAL A 35 -36.70 11.62 52.44
CA VAL A 35 -36.00 10.72 51.54
C VAL A 35 -36.04 9.32 52.14
N THR A 36 -36.97 8.49 51.67
CA THR A 36 -36.96 7.06 51.94
C THR A 36 -35.88 6.45 51.05
N PHE A 37 -34.74 6.09 51.63
CA PHE A 37 -33.74 5.29 50.92
C PHE A 37 -34.38 3.97 50.50
N ALA A 38 -34.27 3.62 49.21
CA ALA A 38 -34.62 2.30 48.74
C ALA A 38 -33.71 1.28 49.43
N THR A 39 -34.27 0.50 50.36
CA THR A 39 -33.59 -0.67 50.91
C THR A 39 -33.33 -1.65 49.76
N PRO A 40 -32.07 -2.04 49.48
CA PRO A 40 -31.81 -3.07 48.50
C PRO A 40 -32.56 -4.33 48.92
N LYS A 41 -33.35 -4.93 48.02
CA LYS A 41 -33.95 -6.24 48.26
C LYS A 41 -32.81 -7.25 48.41
N LEU A 42 -32.45 -7.56 49.65
CA LEU A 42 -31.53 -8.66 49.95
C LEU A 42 -32.15 -9.97 49.43
N PRO A 43 -31.38 -10.83 48.76
CA PRO A 43 -31.85 -12.16 48.40
C PRO A 43 -32.27 -12.90 49.69
N SER A 44 -33.38 -13.62 49.62
CA SER A 44 -33.89 -14.44 50.72
C SER A 44 -32.87 -15.51 51.08
N PHE A 45 -31.99 -15.20 52.02
CA PHE A 45 -31.18 -16.23 52.67
C PHE A 45 -32.13 -17.15 53.43
N LYS A 46 -32.17 -18.42 52.99
CA LYS A 46 -32.72 -19.55 53.74
C LYS A 46 -31.96 -19.67 55.07
N CYS A 47 -32.34 -18.88 56.05
CA CYS A 47 -31.87 -19.02 57.42
C CYS A 47 -32.70 -20.14 58.06
N ASN A 48 -32.11 -21.33 58.13
CA ASN A 48 -32.62 -22.45 58.91
C ASN A 48 -32.43 -22.13 60.40
N LEU A 49 -33.32 -21.32 60.98
CA LEU A 49 -33.46 -21.20 62.43
C LEU A 49 -34.42 -22.31 62.91
N PRO A 50 -33.99 -23.20 63.83
CA PRO A 50 -34.86 -24.25 64.34
C PRO A 50 -36.00 -23.63 65.14
N LYS A 51 -37.22 -24.10 64.86
CA LYS A 51 -38.44 -23.82 65.62
C LYS A 51 -38.20 -24.20 67.09
N GLN A 52 -38.01 -23.21 67.96
CA GLN A 52 -38.08 -23.45 69.39
C GLN A 52 -39.56 -23.61 69.77
N GLN A 53 -39.84 -24.76 70.37
CA GLN A 53 -41.16 -25.34 70.62
C GLN A 53 -42.02 -24.48 71.56
N GLN A 54 -43.27 -24.32 71.16
CA GLN A 54 -44.40 -24.14 72.08
C GLN A 54 -44.58 -25.41 72.91
N THR A 55 -44.53 -25.28 74.24
CA THR A 55 -45.51 -25.84 75.21
C THR A 55 -45.01 -25.54 76.62
N PHE A 56 -45.82 -24.89 77.46
CA PHE A 56 -46.47 -25.52 78.62
C PHE A 56 -47.28 -24.48 79.41
N ASN A 57 -48.53 -24.80 79.69
CA ASN A 57 -49.38 -24.09 80.65
C ASN A 57 -48.86 -24.34 82.07
N GLN A 58 -48.63 -23.30 82.85
CA GLN A 58 -48.91 -23.32 84.28
C GLN A 58 -49.06 -21.90 84.83
N SER A 59 -50.23 -21.67 85.40
CA SER A 59 -50.65 -20.55 86.23
C SER A 59 -49.60 -20.10 87.25
N ILE A 60 -49.20 -18.82 87.24
CA ILE A 60 -48.80 -18.04 88.43
C ILE A 60 -49.07 -16.54 88.17
N SER A 61 -49.74 -15.95 89.16
CA SER A 61 -50.01 -14.55 89.50
C SER A 61 -49.26 -13.39 88.82
N LYS A 62 -50.03 -12.32 88.59
CA LYS A 62 -49.64 -10.91 88.37
C LYS A 62 -48.30 -10.50 89.02
N PRO A 63 -47.31 -9.97 88.27
CA PRO A 63 -46.34 -9.05 88.84
C PRO A 63 -46.84 -7.62 88.63
N ARG A 64 -47.23 -7.02 89.76
CA ARG A 64 -47.42 -5.57 89.95
C ARG A 64 -46.17 -4.86 89.39
N LYS A 65 -46.33 -4.07 88.31
CA LYS A 65 -45.29 -3.17 87.78
C LYS A 65 -44.88 -2.20 88.89
N GLN A 66 -43.89 -2.58 89.69
CA GLN A 66 -43.16 -1.66 90.55
C GLN A 66 -42.32 -0.76 89.62
N LYS A 67 -42.49 0.55 89.80
CA LYS A 67 -41.63 1.57 89.23
C LYS A 67 -40.22 1.34 89.79
N SER A 68 -39.31 0.74 89.02
CA SER A 68 -37.90 0.74 89.40
C SER A 68 -37.34 2.14 89.17
N VAL A 69 -37.07 2.83 90.28
CA VAL A 69 -36.32 4.09 90.35
C VAL A 69 -34.83 3.77 90.25
N VAL A 70 -34.44 3.06 89.19
CA VAL A 70 -33.03 2.70 88.90
C VAL A 70 -32.80 2.83 87.39
N ASP A 71 -33.09 4.01 86.85
CA ASP A 71 -32.69 4.41 85.49
C ASP A 71 -32.34 5.92 85.45
N VAL A 72 -31.55 6.36 86.44
CA VAL A 72 -31.11 7.77 86.58
C VAL A 72 -29.57 7.91 86.49
N HIS A 73 -28.84 6.83 86.24
CA HIS A 73 -27.36 6.84 86.14
C HIS A 73 -26.78 6.33 84.81
N ARG A 74 -27.59 6.16 83.76
CA ARG A 74 -27.03 6.23 82.40
C ARG A 74 -26.57 7.67 82.19
N LYS A 75 -25.27 7.93 82.40
CA LYS A 75 -24.59 9.19 82.11
C LYS A 75 -25.11 9.72 80.77
N ARG A 76 -26.07 10.65 80.82
CA ARG A 76 -26.56 11.37 79.65
C ARG A 76 -25.35 12.09 79.10
N ILE A 77 -24.88 11.66 77.93
CA ILE A 77 -23.90 12.41 77.16
C ILE A 77 -24.44 13.85 77.09
N PRO A 78 -23.68 14.87 77.53
CA PRO A 78 -24.08 16.27 77.42
C PRO A 78 -24.66 16.54 76.02
N SER A 79 -25.79 17.23 75.94
CA SER A 79 -26.51 17.45 74.66
C SER A 79 -25.61 18.04 73.57
N VAL A 80 -24.61 18.84 73.95
CA VAL A 80 -23.56 19.38 73.07
C VAL A 80 -22.70 18.26 72.44
N GLN A 81 -22.27 17.28 73.22
CA GLN A 81 -21.52 16.11 72.72
C GLN A 81 -22.38 15.22 71.81
N LEU A 82 -23.69 15.11 72.05
CA LEU A 82 -24.59 14.37 71.15
C LEU A 82 -24.74 15.07 69.80
N ALA A 83 -24.82 16.39 69.77
CA ALA A 83 -24.88 17.18 68.54
C ALA A 83 -23.57 17.08 67.74
N GLU A 84 -22.41 17.17 68.41
CA GLU A 84 -21.10 16.97 67.77
C GLU A 84 -20.93 15.54 67.24
N LEU A 85 -21.36 14.51 67.99
CA LEU A 85 -21.32 13.13 67.52
C LEU A 85 -22.22 12.91 66.30
N ARG A 86 -23.41 13.54 66.25
CA ARG A 86 -24.28 13.51 65.07
C ARG A 86 -23.65 14.25 63.89
N ALA A 87 -23.04 15.42 64.11
CA ALA A 87 -22.36 16.17 63.05
C ALA A 87 -21.14 15.41 62.49
N LYS A 88 -20.33 14.79 63.36
CA LYS A 88 -19.22 13.91 62.97
C LYS A 88 -19.72 12.69 62.19
N LYS A 89 -20.78 12.03 62.66
CA LYS A 89 -21.42 10.91 61.96
C LYS A 89 -21.92 11.34 60.57
N ASN A 90 -22.56 12.50 60.45
CA ASN A 90 -23.05 13.02 59.17
C ASN A 90 -21.88 13.31 58.21
N ARG A 91 -20.80 13.95 58.67
CA ARG A 91 -19.58 14.15 57.84
C ARG A 91 -18.97 12.84 57.37
N HIS A 92 -18.91 11.83 58.24
CA HIS A 92 -18.40 10.52 57.87
C HIS A 92 -19.29 9.83 56.83
N ASN A 93 -20.62 9.91 57.00
CA ASN A 93 -21.57 9.38 56.01
C ASN A 93 -21.41 10.08 54.65
N GLU A 94 -21.23 11.41 54.60
CA GLU A 94 -20.95 12.12 53.35
C GLU A 94 -19.63 11.71 52.70
N GLN A 95 -18.58 11.46 53.50
CA GLN A 95 -17.32 10.93 52.98
C GLN A 95 -17.50 9.54 52.39
N ILE A 96 -18.27 8.66 53.03
CA ILE A 96 -18.60 7.33 52.50
C ILE A 96 -19.32 7.46 51.16
N VAL A 97 -20.35 8.32 51.07
CA VAL A 97 -21.09 8.52 49.80
C VAL A 97 -20.16 9.00 48.69
N ARG A 98 -19.32 10.00 48.95
CA ARG A 98 -18.33 10.50 47.97
C ARG A 98 -17.33 9.43 47.54
N LEU A 99 -16.88 8.57 48.46
CA LEU A 99 -16.00 7.45 48.14
C LEU A 99 -16.70 6.40 47.27
N CYS A 100 -17.97 6.08 47.55
CA CYS A 100 -18.76 5.19 46.72
C CYS A 100 -18.95 5.75 45.31
N GLU A 101 -19.28 7.04 45.17
CA GLU A 101 -19.41 7.72 43.87
C GLU A 101 -18.08 7.70 43.09
N ALA A 102 -16.96 7.97 43.76
CA ALA A 102 -15.63 7.91 43.16
C ALA A 102 -15.27 6.48 42.72
N GLN A 103 -15.62 5.46 43.51
CA GLN A 103 -15.40 4.06 43.16
C GLN A 103 -16.22 3.65 41.93
N GLU A 104 -17.50 4.05 41.86
CA GLU A 104 -18.33 3.82 40.67
C GLU A 104 -17.75 4.49 39.42
N ALA A 105 -17.25 5.74 39.56
CA ALA A 105 -16.58 6.44 38.47
C ALA A 105 -15.30 5.72 38.01
N LEU A 106 -14.48 5.24 38.96
CA LEU A 106 -13.26 4.46 38.66
C LEU A 106 -13.57 3.17 37.91
N VAL A 107 -14.60 2.42 38.31
CA VAL A 107 -15.01 1.19 37.62
C VAL A 107 -15.48 1.49 36.19
N ARG A 108 -16.23 2.58 35.98
CA ARG A 108 -16.63 3.02 34.63
C ARG A 108 -15.43 3.41 33.77
N LEU A 109 -14.45 4.10 34.35
CA LEU A 109 -13.22 4.46 33.66
C LEU A 109 -12.39 3.22 33.26
N ASP A 110 -12.25 2.21 34.12
CA ASP A 110 -11.55 0.96 33.78
C ASP A 110 -12.18 0.28 32.56
N TYR A 111 -13.51 0.19 32.50
CA TYR A 111 -14.21 -0.34 31.34
C TYR A 111 -13.89 0.45 30.05
N VAL A 112 -13.90 1.78 30.12
CA VAL A 112 -13.57 2.65 28.97
C VAL A 112 -12.10 2.46 28.55
N ILE A 113 -11.16 2.39 29.49
CA ILE A 113 -9.74 2.16 29.22
C ILE A 113 -9.55 0.82 28.51
N ARG A 114 -10.19 -0.26 28.99
CA ARG A 114 -10.12 -1.58 28.34
C ARG A 114 -10.71 -1.56 26.94
N ARG A 115 -11.82 -0.85 26.73
CA ARG A 115 -12.43 -0.70 25.41
C ARG A 115 -11.50 0.04 24.45
N LEU A 116 -10.96 1.19 24.87
CA LEU A 116 -10.01 1.97 24.08
C LEU A 116 -8.73 1.16 23.79
N GLY A 117 -8.27 0.35 24.74
CA GLY A 117 -7.14 -0.55 24.53
C GLY A 117 -7.40 -1.62 23.47
N ARG A 118 -8.64 -2.10 23.31
CA ARG A 118 -9.02 -3.01 22.21
C ARG A 118 -9.07 -2.27 20.87
N GLU A 119 -9.74 -1.12 20.83
CA GLU A 119 -9.83 -0.29 19.61
C GLU A 119 -8.42 0.14 19.12
N ALA A 120 -7.51 0.48 20.04
CA ALA A 120 -6.12 0.81 19.70
C ALA A 120 -5.37 -0.37 19.07
N LYS A 121 -5.54 -1.60 19.60
CA LYS A 121 -4.92 -2.81 19.03
C LYS A 121 -5.48 -3.15 17.65
N GLU A 122 -6.79 -2.96 17.44
CA GLU A 122 -7.42 -3.16 16.14
C GLU A 122 -6.89 -2.14 15.10
N GLN A 123 -6.73 -0.87 15.49
CA GLN A 123 -6.14 0.14 14.63
C GLN A 123 -4.65 -0.12 14.34
N GLU A 124 -3.89 -0.59 15.32
CA GLU A 124 -2.50 -1.00 15.13
C GLU A 124 -2.40 -2.13 14.09
N ALA A 125 -3.22 -3.17 14.21
CA ALA A 125 -3.25 -4.27 13.25
C ALA A 125 -3.66 -3.83 11.83
N ALA A 126 -4.61 -2.89 11.72
CA ALA A 126 -4.99 -2.31 10.44
C ALA A 126 -3.85 -1.47 9.82
N ALA A 127 -3.16 -0.67 10.64
CA ALA A 127 -2.04 0.16 10.22
C ALA A 127 -0.86 -0.69 9.77
N THR A 128 -0.52 -1.77 10.48
CA THR A 128 0.57 -2.68 10.07
C THR A 128 0.27 -3.37 8.75
N THR A 129 -0.98 -3.82 8.53
CA THR A 129 -1.41 -4.42 7.27
C THR A 129 -1.30 -3.42 6.11
N LEU A 130 -1.71 -2.16 6.35
CA LEU A 130 -1.60 -1.10 5.35
C LEU A 130 -0.14 -0.75 5.04
N LEU A 131 0.73 -0.69 6.06
CA LEU A 131 2.16 -0.49 5.89
C LEU A 131 2.81 -1.62 5.09
N GLN A 132 2.48 -2.88 5.38
CA GLN A 132 2.97 -4.03 4.61
C GLN A 132 2.53 -3.93 3.15
N SER A 133 1.26 -3.59 2.89
CA SER A 133 0.74 -3.40 1.54
C SER A 133 1.46 -2.28 0.79
N ALA A 134 1.74 -1.16 1.48
CA ALA A 134 2.47 -0.03 0.92
C ALA A 134 3.92 -0.40 0.60
N ILE A 135 4.60 -1.14 1.49
CA ILE A 135 5.96 -1.64 1.25
C ILE A 135 5.99 -2.55 0.01
N SER A 136 5.08 -3.52 -0.09
CA SER A 136 5.00 -4.40 -1.25
C SER A 136 4.75 -3.63 -2.55
N LEU A 137 3.91 -2.58 -2.52
CA LEU A 137 3.68 -1.74 -3.69
C LEU A 137 4.95 -0.97 -4.11
N ILE A 138 5.67 -0.41 -3.14
CA ILE A 138 6.95 0.28 -3.38
C ILE A 138 7.98 -0.68 -3.98
N GLU A 139 8.10 -1.90 -3.45
CA GLU A 139 9.01 -2.92 -3.97
C GLU A 139 8.69 -3.27 -5.44
N ILE A 140 7.42 -3.47 -5.77
CA ILE A 140 6.97 -3.73 -7.14
C ILE A 140 7.30 -2.55 -8.06
N ASP A 141 7.05 -1.31 -7.63
CA ASP A 141 7.34 -0.13 -8.44
C ASP A 141 8.85 0.06 -8.67
N VAL A 142 9.68 -0.21 -7.66
CA VAL A 142 11.14 -0.19 -7.80
C VAL A 142 11.60 -1.25 -8.78
N LEU A 143 11.14 -2.50 -8.66
CA LEU A 143 11.48 -3.57 -9.60
C LEU A 143 11.05 -3.23 -11.03
N ARG A 144 9.83 -2.72 -11.20
CA ARG A 144 9.30 -2.27 -12.49
C ARG A 144 10.16 -1.16 -13.10
N SER A 145 10.64 -0.22 -12.29
CA SER A 145 11.51 0.86 -12.76
C SER A 145 12.86 0.32 -13.27
N PHE A 146 13.44 -0.65 -12.55
CA PHE A 146 14.68 -1.30 -12.96
C PHE A 146 14.52 -2.10 -14.24
N GLU A 147 13.42 -2.87 -14.37
CA GLU A 147 13.13 -3.60 -15.59
C GLU A 147 12.92 -2.68 -16.79
N LYS A 148 12.21 -1.56 -16.59
CA LYS A 148 12.02 -0.55 -17.64
C LYS A 148 13.36 0.01 -18.11
N GLN A 149 14.27 0.32 -17.18
CA GLN A 149 15.61 0.79 -17.53
C GLN A 149 16.41 -0.29 -18.27
N ARG A 150 16.37 -1.54 -17.80
CA ARG A 150 17.05 -2.67 -18.46
C ARG A 150 16.57 -2.87 -19.89
N ILE A 151 15.26 -2.81 -20.12
CA ILE A 151 14.67 -2.90 -21.46
C ILE A 151 15.11 -1.71 -22.32
N GLY A 152 15.11 -0.49 -21.76
CA GLY A 152 15.60 0.70 -22.46
C GLY A 152 17.04 0.53 -22.94
N ASN A 153 17.96 0.12 -22.06
CA ASN A 153 19.36 -0.11 -22.40
C ASN A 153 19.53 -1.18 -23.49
N LEU A 154 18.72 -2.25 -23.44
CA LEU A 154 18.75 -3.31 -24.45
C LEU A 154 18.29 -2.79 -25.81
N LEU A 155 17.19 -2.02 -25.85
CA LEU A 155 16.69 -1.41 -27.08
C LEU A 155 17.69 -0.42 -27.68
N ASP A 156 18.35 0.38 -26.85
CA ASP A 156 19.40 1.30 -27.29
C ASP A 156 20.59 0.54 -27.90
N SER A 157 21.04 -0.54 -27.25
CA SER A 157 22.11 -1.39 -27.78
C SER A 157 21.73 -2.07 -29.09
N VAL A 158 20.50 -2.57 -29.21
CA VAL A 158 19.98 -3.17 -30.45
C VAL A 158 19.88 -2.11 -31.55
N GLY A 159 19.41 -0.90 -31.23
CA GLY A 159 19.34 0.22 -32.17
C GLY A 159 20.72 0.62 -32.69
N GLN A 160 21.73 0.68 -31.82
CA GLN A 160 23.12 0.95 -32.21
C GLN A 160 23.68 -0.16 -33.11
N GLN A 161 23.46 -1.42 -32.75
CA GLN A 161 23.93 -2.55 -33.55
C GLN A 161 23.25 -2.59 -34.92
N GLN A 162 21.93 -2.35 -34.97
CA GLN A 162 21.20 -2.29 -36.22
C GLN A 162 21.71 -1.14 -37.11
N HIS A 163 21.98 0.04 -36.54
CA HIS A 163 22.52 1.16 -37.29
C HIS A 163 23.90 0.83 -37.88
N LYS A 164 24.77 0.19 -37.08
CA LYS A 164 26.10 -0.25 -37.53
C LYS A 164 26.00 -1.24 -38.70
N VAL A 165 25.16 -2.27 -38.57
CA VAL A 165 24.97 -3.27 -39.64
C VAL A 165 24.40 -2.64 -40.91
N VAL A 166 23.45 -1.71 -40.78
CA VAL A 166 22.89 -0.99 -41.94
C VAL A 166 23.95 -0.13 -42.63
N GLN A 167 24.87 0.47 -41.87
CA GLN A 167 25.97 1.24 -42.43
C GLN A 167 26.96 0.34 -43.17
N GLU A 168 27.40 -0.76 -42.55
CA GLU A 168 28.29 -1.75 -43.17
C GLU A 168 27.68 -2.29 -44.48
N LEU A 169 26.39 -2.64 -44.47
CA LEU A 169 25.67 -3.12 -45.64
C LEU A 169 25.60 -2.05 -46.75
N ARG A 170 25.41 -0.77 -46.40
CA ARG A 170 25.43 0.33 -47.37
C ARG A 170 26.79 0.47 -48.03
N GLU A 171 27.88 0.40 -47.26
CA GLU A 171 29.25 0.48 -47.77
C GLU A 171 29.53 -0.70 -48.72
N GLU A 172 29.07 -1.91 -48.37
CA GLU A 172 29.18 -3.09 -49.23
C GLU A 172 28.39 -2.94 -50.54
N PHE A 173 27.16 -2.43 -50.48
CA PHE A 173 26.36 -2.15 -51.68
C PHE A 173 27.01 -1.12 -52.60
N VAL A 174 27.64 -0.08 -52.03
CA VAL A 174 28.41 0.90 -52.82
C VAL A 174 29.58 0.19 -53.51
N GLY A 175 30.34 -0.64 -52.80
CA GLY A 175 31.43 -1.43 -53.38
C GLY A 175 30.96 -2.38 -54.49
N PHE A 176 29.80 -3.01 -54.36
CA PHE A 176 29.21 -3.83 -55.43
C PHE A 176 28.83 -3.00 -56.66
N ASN A 177 28.24 -1.83 -56.46
CA ASN A 177 27.89 -0.94 -57.57
C ASN A 177 29.13 -0.47 -58.34
N GLU A 178 30.23 -0.18 -57.64
CA GLU A 178 31.51 0.16 -58.27
C GLU A 178 32.07 -1.00 -59.10
N LYS A 179 32.00 -2.24 -58.58
CA LYS A 179 32.40 -3.45 -59.32
C LYS A 179 31.55 -3.66 -60.57
N ILE A 180 30.22 -3.52 -60.46
CA ILE A 180 29.30 -3.64 -61.60
C ILE A 180 29.60 -2.57 -62.65
N ALA A 181 29.85 -1.32 -62.24
CA ALA A 181 30.24 -0.26 -63.16
C ALA A 181 31.59 -0.57 -63.85
N GLY A 182 32.54 -1.17 -63.13
CA GLY A 182 33.81 -1.66 -63.68
C GLY A 182 33.60 -2.74 -64.77
N ILE A 183 32.76 -3.73 -64.49
CA ILE A 183 32.37 -4.77 -65.46
C ILE A 183 31.70 -4.16 -66.68
N GLY A 184 30.80 -3.19 -66.48
CA GLY A 184 30.15 -2.46 -67.58
C GLY A 184 31.15 -1.77 -68.50
N LYS A 185 32.17 -1.12 -67.94
CA LYS A 185 33.26 -0.51 -68.74
C LYS A 185 34.06 -1.55 -69.51
N MET A 186 34.37 -2.68 -68.88
CA MET A 186 35.10 -3.78 -69.51
C MET A 186 34.31 -4.38 -70.69
N LEU A 187 33.00 -4.60 -70.53
CA LEU A 187 32.11 -5.08 -71.59
C LEU A 187 32.07 -4.13 -72.79
N VAL A 188 32.02 -2.82 -72.55
CA VAL A 188 32.09 -1.81 -73.63
C VAL A 188 33.44 -1.89 -74.38
N ALA A 189 34.54 -2.09 -73.66
CA ALA A 189 35.85 -2.27 -74.30
C ALA A 189 35.91 -3.54 -75.14
N VAL A 190 35.45 -4.68 -74.62
CA VAL A 190 35.38 -5.96 -75.36
C VAL A 190 34.53 -5.82 -76.61
N LYS A 191 33.37 -5.16 -76.51
CA LYS A 191 32.52 -4.88 -77.67
C LYS A 191 33.28 -4.11 -78.75
N LYS A 192 34.02 -3.07 -78.37
CA LYS A 192 34.83 -2.27 -79.30
C LYS A 192 35.95 -3.08 -79.96
N TYR A 193 36.57 -4.01 -79.23
CA TYR A 193 37.57 -4.92 -79.81
C TYR A 193 36.93 -5.91 -80.79
N ASN A 194 35.77 -6.49 -80.46
CA ASN A 194 35.05 -7.35 -81.39
C ASN A 194 34.63 -6.58 -82.67
N GLU A 195 34.12 -5.36 -82.55
CA GLU A 195 33.81 -4.52 -83.72
C GLU A 195 35.04 -4.27 -84.61
N MET A 196 36.23 -4.13 -84.00
CA MET A 196 37.49 -3.98 -84.74
C MET A 196 37.91 -5.26 -85.45
N LEU A 197 37.75 -6.42 -84.80
CA LEU A 197 38.00 -7.73 -85.41
C LEU A 197 37.03 -7.98 -86.57
N ASP A 198 35.73 -7.73 -86.38
CA ASP A 198 34.72 -7.87 -87.43
C ASP A 198 35.07 -7.00 -88.66
N MET A 199 35.54 -5.76 -88.46
CA MET A 199 36.02 -4.90 -89.55
C MET A 199 37.25 -5.47 -90.25
N GLN A 200 38.21 -6.07 -89.52
CA GLN A 200 39.38 -6.70 -90.13
C GLN A 200 38.98 -7.92 -90.98
N PHE A 201 38.11 -8.80 -90.45
CA PHE A 201 37.62 -9.96 -91.18
C PHE A 201 36.81 -9.57 -92.42
N ALA A 202 35.96 -8.54 -92.33
CA ALA A 202 35.22 -8.04 -93.49
C ALA A 202 36.13 -7.36 -94.55
N SER A 203 37.26 -6.77 -94.14
CA SER A 203 38.23 -6.17 -95.06
C SER A 203 39.11 -7.20 -95.78
N ALA A 204 39.33 -8.37 -95.17
CA ALA A 204 40.17 -9.44 -95.71
C ALA A 204 39.56 -10.13 -96.94
N GLU A 205 38.24 -10.00 -97.18
CA GLU A 205 37.62 -10.50 -98.42
C GLU A 205 38.12 -9.77 -99.69
N ASN A 206 38.87 -8.67 -99.57
CA ASN A 206 39.36 -7.91 -100.74
C ASN A 206 40.89 -7.85 -100.92
N GLU A 207 41.72 -8.41 -100.03
CA GLU A 207 43.19 -8.40 -100.21
C GLU A 207 43.84 -9.72 -99.73
N GLY A 208 44.29 -10.53 -100.70
CA GLY A 208 45.38 -11.52 -100.63
C GLY A 208 45.41 -12.51 -99.46
N ASP A 209 45.15 -13.79 -99.73
CA ASP A 209 45.31 -14.93 -98.81
C ASP A 209 46.49 -14.76 -97.84
N LEU A 210 46.17 -14.53 -96.56
CA LEU A 210 47.13 -14.68 -95.47
C LEU A 210 47.52 -16.16 -95.39
N SER A 211 48.81 -16.43 -95.20
CA SER A 211 49.29 -17.78 -94.91
C SER A 211 48.58 -18.30 -93.66
N VAL A 212 48.13 -19.56 -93.67
CA VAL A 212 47.50 -20.26 -92.53
C VAL A 212 48.24 -20.04 -91.19
N VAL A 213 49.56 -19.85 -91.24
CA VAL A 213 50.40 -19.57 -90.07
C VAL A 213 50.10 -18.20 -89.44
N GLU A 214 49.79 -17.18 -90.23
CA GLU A 214 49.43 -15.85 -89.74
C GLU A 214 48.01 -15.82 -89.17
N GLU A 215 47.06 -16.51 -89.81
CA GLU A 215 45.71 -16.70 -89.25
C GLU A 215 45.75 -17.43 -87.89
N MET A 216 46.54 -18.51 -87.78
CA MET A 216 46.72 -19.22 -86.51
C MET A 216 47.38 -18.37 -85.43
N LYS A 217 48.27 -17.44 -85.80
CA LYS A 217 48.85 -16.48 -84.84
C LYS A 217 47.82 -15.47 -84.36
N LEU A 218 46.98 -14.93 -85.25
CA LEU A 218 45.91 -14.01 -84.88
C LEU A 218 44.91 -14.70 -83.94
N LEU A 219 44.43 -15.89 -84.31
CA LEU A 219 43.51 -16.67 -83.48
C LEU A 219 44.13 -17.01 -82.12
N SER A 220 45.42 -17.35 -82.07
CA SER A 220 46.12 -17.60 -80.80
C SER A 220 46.21 -16.34 -79.93
N ALA A 221 46.31 -15.16 -80.51
CA ALA A 221 46.36 -13.90 -79.75
C ALA A 221 44.97 -13.57 -79.18
N ASP A 222 43.92 -13.74 -79.97
CA ASP A 222 42.54 -13.52 -79.54
C ASP A 222 42.13 -14.50 -78.44
N VAL A 223 42.42 -15.80 -78.61
CA VAL A 223 42.14 -16.82 -77.59
C VAL A 223 42.88 -16.51 -76.29
N ARG A 224 44.13 -16.02 -76.34
CA ARG A 224 44.85 -15.57 -75.12
C ARG A 224 44.14 -14.41 -74.45
N LEU A 225 43.69 -13.42 -75.22
CA LEU A 225 42.97 -12.27 -74.66
C LEU A 225 41.68 -12.71 -73.95
N TYR A 226 40.92 -13.63 -74.54
CA TYR A 226 39.71 -14.20 -73.91
C TYR A 226 40.04 -14.99 -72.64
N LEU A 227 41.13 -15.76 -72.64
CA LEU A 227 41.59 -16.48 -71.46
C LEU A 227 42.02 -15.51 -70.34
N ASP A 228 42.72 -14.42 -70.66
CA ASP A 228 43.12 -13.42 -69.67
C ASP A 228 41.91 -12.71 -69.05
N ILE A 229 40.84 -12.49 -69.83
CA ILE A 229 39.57 -11.96 -69.33
C ILE A 229 38.89 -12.98 -68.40
N LEU A 230 38.82 -14.25 -68.80
CA LEU A 230 38.24 -15.32 -67.97
C LEU A 230 39.01 -15.51 -66.66
N ASP A 231 40.33 -15.46 -66.70
CA ASP A 231 41.19 -15.57 -65.51
C ASP A 231 41.02 -14.35 -64.59
N SER A 232 40.80 -13.16 -65.19
CA SER A 232 40.45 -11.94 -64.45
C SER A 232 39.08 -12.06 -63.78
N LEU A 233 38.10 -12.69 -64.42
CA LEU A 233 36.78 -12.96 -63.84
C LEU A 233 36.85 -14.02 -62.72
N GLN A 234 37.67 -15.06 -62.88
CA GLN A 234 37.85 -16.11 -61.88
C GLN A 234 38.49 -15.60 -60.59
N LYS A 235 39.34 -14.56 -60.67
CA LYS A 235 39.92 -13.90 -59.48
C LYS A 235 38.89 -13.12 -58.66
N PHE A 236 37.75 -12.78 -59.24
CA PHE A 236 36.60 -12.32 -58.48
C PHE A 236 35.84 -13.55 -57.94
N HIS A 237 36.18 -13.99 -56.72
CA HIS A 237 35.32 -14.89 -55.95
C HIS A 237 33.97 -14.18 -55.73
N LEU A 238 33.00 -14.48 -56.59
CA LEU A 238 31.58 -14.30 -56.37
C LEU A 238 31.06 -15.45 -55.50
#